data_AF-A0A0M3HZD3-F1
#
_entry.id   AF-A0A0M3HZD3-F1
#
_cell.length_a   1.000
_cell.length_b   1.000
_cell.length_c   1.000
_cell.angle_alpha   90.00
_cell.angle_beta   90.00
_cell.angle_gamma   90.00
#
_symmetry.space_group_name_H-M   'P 1'
#
loop_
_entity.id
_entity.type
_entity.pdbx_description
1 polymer ?
#
loop_
_entity_poly.entity_id
_entity_poly.type
_entity_poly.pdbx_seq_one_letter_code
_entity_poly.pdbx_strand_id
1 'polypeptide(L)'
;MRLTRCSLRASIEAIWLGRLSYGDALKLQRKFVDKLVQAKEAKTECPVKNFLLLLEHTPVYTVGLRSHVYSEDEERRLKALGADFYRNFLLLLEHTPVYTVGLRSHVYSEDEERRLKALGADFYRTDRGGLITFHGPGQLVAYPIIDLSSLSVHAKDEKTARVGVRRFVHLVEEAIIRTVDLLGVSGAHRSPDTGVWLGNGTRKIAAIGINVRRGITSHGLALNCNTDLSWFEQIVPCGLIGKEVTSLSKEMQRNVTVNEAIRPLYEQFASVYQCDISFHNALENDELNCERLLT
;
A
#
# COMPACT_ATOMS: atom_id res chain seq x y z
N MET A 1 35.03 21.01 -2.59
CA MET A 1 34.30 20.34 -3.70
C MET A 1 32.82 20.44 -3.38
N ARG A 2 32.07 21.31 -4.08
CA ARG A 2 30.64 21.60 -3.77
C ARG A 2 29.77 20.44 -4.23
N LEU A 3 29.19 19.69 -3.28
CA LEU A 3 28.17 18.66 -3.54
C LEU A 3 26.81 19.17 -3.04
N THR A 4 25.82 19.05 -3.91
CA THR A 4 24.48 19.64 -3.82
C THR A 4 23.49 18.78 -3.02
N ARG A 5 22.90 19.35 -1.96
CA ARG A 5 21.53 19.22 -1.39
C ARG A 5 20.70 17.92 -1.46
N CYS A 6 21.26 16.76 -1.83
CA CYS A 6 20.49 15.56 -2.13
C CYS A 6 20.82 14.40 -1.17
N SER A 7 19.77 13.72 -0.73
CA SER A 7 19.69 12.33 -0.24
C SER A 7 19.84 12.10 1.26
N LEU A 8 18.72 11.69 1.85
CA LEU A 8 18.51 11.82 3.25
C LEU A 8 17.24 11.04 3.68
N ARG A 9 17.37 9.97 4.49
CA ARG A 9 16.35 8.88 4.60
C ARG A 9 15.91 8.57 6.04
N ALA A 10 14.64 8.41 6.42
CA ALA A 10 14.14 8.44 7.83
C ALA A 10 14.63 7.28 8.62
N SER A 11 14.49 7.42 9.93
CA SER A 11 14.14 6.30 10.77
C SER A 11 12.63 6.08 10.81
N ILE A 12 12.22 4.83 10.59
CA ILE A 12 10.92 4.27 10.94
C ILE A 12 11.19 3.25 12.03
N GLU A 13 10.36 3.30 13.05
CA GLU A 13 10.12 2.27 14.04
C GLU A 13 8.94 1.39 13.64
N ALA A 14 9.14 0.08 13.49
CA ALA A 14 8.08 -0.87 13.22
C ALA A 14 7.36 -1.28 14.50
N ILE A 15 6.07 -1.00 14.57
CA ILE A 15 5.17 -1.31 15.68
C ILE A 15 4.16 -2.35 15.22
N TRP A 16 4.20 -3.51 15.87
CA TRP A 16 3.13 -4.49 15.83
C TRP A 16 2.00 -4.09 16.79
N LEU A 17 0.77 -4.02 16.30
CA LEU A 17 -0.42 -3.48 16.96
C LEU A 17 -1.50 -4.55 17.20
N GLY A 18 -1.27 -5.78 16.74
CA GLY A 18 -2.28 -6.85 16.85
C GLY A 18 -3.56 -6.53 16.09
N ARG A 19 -4.68 -7.16 16.45
CA ARG A 19 -5.91 -7.15 15.64
C ARG A 19 -6.63 -5.79 15.62
N LEU A 20 -6.88 -5.20 14.44
CA LEU A 20 -7.55 -3.90 14.32
C LEU A 20 -8.67 -3.92 13.26
N SER A 21 -9.81 -3.30 13.60
CA SER A 21 -10.86 -3.01 12.63
C SER A 21 -10.35 -2.02 11.57
N TYR A 22 -10.98 -1.99 10.38
CA TYR A 22 -10.68 -0.96 9.38
C TYR A 22 -10.80 0.45 9.97
N GLY A 23 -11.79 0.68 10.85
CA GLY A 23 -11.98 1.94 11.55
C GLY A 23 -10.78 2.32 12.43
N ASP A 24 -10.20 1.38 13.16
CA ASP A 24 -9.07 1.67 14.05
C ASP A 24 -7.74 1.78 13.28
N ALA A 25 -7.55 0.98 12.24
CA ALA A 25 -6.45 1.15 11.29
C ALA A 25 -6.49 2.52 10.60
N LEU A 26 -7.68 3.00 10.21
CA LEU A 26 -7.89 4.32 9.61
C LEU A 26 -7.59 5.46 10.60
N LYS A 27 -8.02 5.35 11.86
CA LYS A 27 -7.65 6.32 12.92
C LYS A 27 -6.13 6.39 13.07
N LEU A 28 -5.46 5.24 13.03
CA LEU A 28 -4.01 5.16 13.13
C LEU A 28 -3.30 5.82 11.94
N GLN A 29 -3.73 5.49 10.71
CA GLN A 29 -3.23 6.15 9.50
C GLN A 29 -3.35 7.68 9.60
N ARG A 30 -4.53 8.19 9.99
CA ARG A 30 -4.77 9.63 10.17
C ARG A 30 -3.82 10.24 11.20
N LYS A 31 -3.67 9.60 12.37
CA LYS A 31 -2.78 10.07 13.45
C LYS A 31 -1.32 10.22 12.99
N PHE A 32 -0.79 9.28 12.20
CA PHE A 32 0.57 9.37 11.70
C PHE A 32 0.74 10.38 10.57
N VAL A 33 -0.24 10.45 9.65
CA VAL A 33 -0.27 11.51 8.64
C VAL A 33 -0.27 12.89 9.30
N ASP A 34 -1.09 13.10 10.34
CA ASP A 34 -1.16 14.38 11.04
C ASP A 34 0.13 14.72 11.80
N LYS A 35 0.80 13.74 12.41
CA LYS A 35 2.12 13.94 13.02
C LYS A 35 3.18 14.35 12.00
N LEU A 36 3.21 13.71 10.82
CA LEU A 36 4.13 14.06 9.72
C LEU A 36 3.86 15.46 9.15
N VAL A 37 2.57 15.79 9.01
CA VAL A 37 2.06 17.10 8.60
C VAL A 37 2.51 18.20 9.56
N GLN A 38 2.37 18.00 10.88
CA GLN A 38 2.77 18.96 11.91
C GLN A 38 4.29 19.11 12.01
N ALA A 39 5.04 18.01 11.92
CA ALA A 39 6.51 18.03 11.86
C ALA A 39 7.03 18.92 10.73
N LYS A 40 6.42 18.76 9.54
CA LYS A 40 6.74 19.54 8.34
C LYS A 40 6.42 21.03 8.48
N GLU A 41 5.38 21.39 9.24
CA GLU A 41 4.99 22.78 9.47
C GLU A 41 5.83 23.47 10.54
N ALA A 42 6.17 22.77 11.62
CA ALA A 42 6.92 23.33 12.75
C ALA A 42 8.41 23.58 12.46
N LYS A 43 8.92 23.18 11.27
CA LYS A 43 10.35 23.27 10.89
C LYS A 43 11.29 22.73 11.99
N THR A 44 10.83 21.71 12.73
CA THR A 44 11.52 21.21 13.92
C THR A 44 12.78 20.43 13.52
N GLU A 45 13.93 20.76 14.12
CA GLU A 45 15.26 20.17 13.83
C GLU A 45 15.46 18.77 14.45
N CYS A 46 14.51 18.31 15.27
CA CYS A 46 14.53 16.96 15.84
C CYS A 46 13.79 15.97 14.93
N PRO A 47 14.39 14.80 14.62
CA PRO A 47 13.75 13.79 13.78
C PRO A 47 12.45 13.31 14.43
N VAL A 48 11.33 13.50 13.72
CA VAL A 48 10.05 12.92 14.14
C VAL A 48 10.11 11.43 13.89
N LYS A 49 9.97 10.64 14.96
CA LYS A 49 9.90 9.18 14.88
C LYS A 49 8.77 8.79 13.95
N ASN A 50 9.10 8.07 12.88
CA ASN A 50 8.11 7.52 11.96
C ASN A 50 7.75 6.12 12.43
N PHE A 51 6.51 5.69 12.21
CA PHE A 51 6.01 4.44 12.75
C PHE A 51 5.42 3.57 11.64
N LEU A 52 5.85 2.31 11.56
CA LEU A 52 5.23 1.24 10.78
C LEU A 52 4.19 0.57 11.66
N LEU A 53 3.00 0.34 11.12
CA LEU A 53 1.85 -0.17 11.85
C LEU A 53 1.52 -1.54 11.30
N LEU A 54 1.71 -2.58 12.10
CA LEU A 54 1.42 -3.96 11.71
C LEU A 54 0.20 -4.41 12.50
N LEU A 55 -0.81 -5.02 11.88
CA LEU A 55 -2.07 -5.37 12.53
C LEU A 55 -2.63 -6.70 12.05
N GLU A 56 -3.40 -7.37 12.88
CA GLU A 56 -3.95 -8.71 12.67
C GLU A 56 -5.45 -8.68 12.28
N HIS A 57 -5.90 -9.73 11.62
CA HIS A 57 -7.25 -10.29 11.61
C HIS A 57 -7.08 -11.78 11.26
N THR A 58 -8.07 -12.63 11.49
CA THR A 58 -7.91 -14.10 11.30
C THR A 58 -7.45 -14.44 9.87
N PRO A 59 -6.59 -15.47 9.64
CA PRO A 59 -5.14 -15.45 9.87
C PRO A 59 -4.28 -15.61 8.58
N VAL A 60 -3.21 -14.80 8.39
CA VAL A 60 -1.78 -15.20 8.17
C VAL A 60 -0.82 -13.99 7.89
N TYR A 61 0.10 -13.75 8.84
CA TYR A 61 1.50 -13.25 8.91
C TYR A 61 2.14 -12.05 8.10
N THR A 62 2.53 -10.89 8.75
CA THR A 62 3.16 -9.67 8.11
C THR A 62 4.09 -8.70 8.89
N VAL A 63 5.21 -8.23 8.27
CA VAL A 63 6.47 -7.78 8.95
C VAL A 63 7.56 -7.24 7.96
N GLY A 64 8.39 -6.24 8.32
CA GLY A 64 9.36 -5.56 7.40
C GLY A 64 10.78 -5.14 7.92
N LEU A 65 11.88 -5.51 7.19
CA LEU A 65 13.40 -5.55 7.28
C LEU A 65 14.35 -4.44 7.91
N ARG A 66 15.55 -4.76 8.48
CA ARG A 66 16.81 -3.95 8.75
C ARG A 66 18.02 -4.75 8.20
N SER A 67 19.23 -4.26 7.83
CA SER A 67 19.89 -2.93 7.69
C SER A 67 21.31 -3.05 7.06
N HIS A 68 21.84 -1.99 6.44
CA HIS A 68 23.28 -1.69 6.44
C HIS A 68 23.59 -0.79 7.64
N VAL A 69 24.66 -1.09 8.39
CA VAL A 69 25.08 -0.35 9.61
C VAL A 69 26.17 0.66 9.23
N TYR A 70 26.01 1.92 9.64
CA TYR A 70 27.04 2.97 9.58
C TYR A 70 27.75 3.06 10.92
N SER A 71 29.04 3.43 10.91
CA SER A 71 29.77 3.73 12.15
C SER A 71 29.32 5.08 12.74
N GLU A 72 29.49 5.28 14.04
CA GLU A 72 29.10 6.51 14.74
C GLU A 72 29.78 7.77 14.16
N ASP A 73 31.01 7.63 13.66
CA ASP A 73 31.78 8.73 13.04
C ASP A 73 31.19 9.14 11.69
N GLU A 74 30.69 8.16 10.93
CA GLU A 74 30.08 8.38 9.63
C GLU A 74 28.72 9.08 9.78
N GLU A 75 27.97 8.70 10.82
CA GLU A 75 26.69 9.32 11.15
C GLU A 75 26.85 10.77 11.65
N ARG A 76 27.86 11.02 12.48
CA ARG A 76 28.17 12.36 13.00
C ARG A 76 28.61 13.31 11.88
N ARG A 77 29.38 12.81 10.93
CA ARG A 77 29.81 13.53 9.73
C ARG A 77 28.63 13.87 8.81
N LEU A 78 27.69 12.95 8.59
CA LEU A 78 26.53 13.18 7.73
C LEU A 78 25.54 14.18 8.35
N LYS A 79 25.32 14.14 9.67
CA LYS A 79 24.51 15.11 10.41
C LYS A 79 25.05 16.53 10.34
N ALA A 80 26.37 16.70 10.47
CA ALA A 80 27.02 18.01 10.35
C ALA A 80 26.88 18.66 8.96
N LEU A 81 26.47 17.88 7.95
CA LEU A 81 26.25 18.33 6.57
C LEU A 81 24.77 18.61 6.24
N GLY A 82 23.87 18.57 7.22
CA GLY A 82 22.47 18.98 7.07
C GLY A 82 21.54 17.84 6.64
N ALA A 83 21.78 16.66 7.17
CA ALA A 83 21.08 15.43 6.89
C ALA A 83 19.69 15.28 7.62
N ASP A 84 18.54 15.44 6.94
CA ASP A 84 17.16 14.92 7.24
C ASP A 84 16.83 13.47 6.85
N PHE A 85 16.35 12.67 7.77
CA PHE A 85 15.99 11.29 7.50
C PHE A 85 14.42 11.26 7.18
N TYR A 86 13.91 10.99 5.92
CA TYR A 86 12.49 10.52 5.56
C TYR A 86 12.33 9.06 5.00
N ARG A 87 11.44 8.18 5.50
CA ARG A 87 11.49 6.71 5.23
C ARG A 87 10.08 6.25 4.84
N ASN A 88 10.05 5.36 3.85
CA ASN A 88 8.87 4.96 3.10
C ASN A 88 8.40 3.57 3.53
N PHE A 89 7.14 3.27 3.23
CA PHE A 89 6.51 2.00 3.58
C PHE A 89 5.83 1.34 2.41
N LEU A 90 5.81 0.00 2.47
CA LEU A 90 4.89 -0.84 1.75
C LEU A 90 4.26 -1.80 2.78
N LEU A 91 3.05 -1.47 3.25
CA LEU A 91 2.30 -2.38 4.12
C LEU A 91 1.64 -3.44 3.25
N LEU A 92 1.75 -4.71 3.61
CA LEU A 92 1.07 -5.82 2.93
C LEU A 92 0.11 -6.47 3.94
N LEU A 93 -1.14 -6.72 3.57
CA LEU A 93 -2.11 -7.34 4.47
C LEU A 93 -3.27 -7.92 3.66
N GLU A 94 -4.16 -8.64 4.33
CA GLU A 94 -5.53 -8.86 3.83
C GLU A 94 -6.49 -7.96 4.62
N HIS A 95 -7.80 -8.11 4.47
CA HIS A 95 -8.76 -7.53 5.42
C HIS A 95 -9.78 -8.61 5.80
N THR A 96 -10.50 -8.41 6.91
CA THR A 96 -11.83 -9.03 7.05
C THR A 96 -12.76 -8.49 5.96
N PRO A 97 -13.84 -9.22 5.60
CA PRO A 97 -14.80 -8.74 4.60
C PRO A 97 -15.24 -7.30 4.89
N VAL A 98 -14.96 -6.39 3.96
CA VAL A 98 -15.26 -4.97 4.09
C VAL A 98 -15.52 -4.33 2.74
N TYR A 99 -16.58 -3.53 2.68
CA TYR A 99 -16.83 -2.62 1.58
C TYR A 99 -16.31 -1.23 1.93
N THR A 100 -15.52 -0.64 1.05
CA THR A 100 -15.10 0.75 1.19
C THR A 100 -15.63 1.58 0.04
N VAL A 101 -16.05 2.81 0.31
CA VAL A 101 -16.44 3.79 -0.72
C VAL A 101 -15.47 4.96 -0.69
N GLY A 102 -14.85 5.25 -1.84
CA GLY A 102 -13.94 6.39 -2.02
C GLY A 102 -14.65 7.71 -2.32
N LEU A 103 -13.91 8.72 -2.74
CA LEU A 103 -14.39 10.10 -2.94
C LEU A 103 -15.54 10.27 -3.95
N ARG A 104 -15.76 9.31 -4.86
CA ARG A 104 -16.91 9.38 -5.79
C ARG A 104 -18.25 9.01 -5.11
N SER A 105 -18.32 9.09 -3.78
CA SER A 105 -19.32 8.49 -2.88
C SER A 105 -20.75 9.05 -2.91
N HIS A 106 -21.05 10.11 -3.67
CA HIS A 106 -22.38 10.75 -3.62
C HIS A 106 -23.54 9.84 -4.11
N VAL A 107 -23.24 8.61 -4.57
CA VAL A 107 -24.21 7.70 -5.20
C VAL A 107 -24.57 6.48 -4.31
N TYR A 108 -23.94 6.27 -3.14
CA TYR A 108 -24.27 5.12 -2.27
C TYR A 108 -25.27 5.47 -1.18
N SER A 109 -26.51 4.97 -1.31
CA SER A 109 -27.59 5.16 -0.34
C SER A 109 -27.31 4.44 0.99
N GLU A 110 -27.96 4.91 2.06
CA GLU A 110 -27.90 4.23 3.36
C GLU A 110 -28.50 2.83 3.32
N ASP A 111 -29.53 2.60 2.49
CA ASP A 111 -30.14 1.28 2.35
C ASP A 111 -29.16 0.27 1.75
N GLU A 112 -28.35 0.70 0.78
CA GLU A 112 -27.30 -0.13 0.20
C GLU A 112 -26.19 -0.44 1.20
N GLU A 113 -25.81 0.54 2.03
CA GLU A 113 -24.88 0.32 3.15
C GLU A 113 -25.44 -0.71 4.14
N ARG A 114 -26.72 -0.61 4.53
CA ARG A 114 -27.35 -1.59 5.43
C ARG A 114 -27.41 -2.99 4.80
N ARG A 115 -27.73 -3.09 3.51
CA ARG A 115 -27.77 -4.36 2.76
C ARG A 115 -26.40 -5.04 2.78
N LEU A 116 -25.33 -4.30 2.48
CA LEU A 116 -23.98 -4.85 2.46
C LEU A 116 -23.49 -5.27 3.85
N LYS A 117 -23.83 -4.51 4.91
CA LYS A 117 -23.54 -4.91 6.30
C LYS A 117 -24.27 -6.19 6.69
N ALA A 118 -25.49 -6.40 6.23
CA ALA A 118 -26.27 -7.60 6.51
C ALA A 118 -25.65 -8.89 5.93
N LEU A 119 -24.72 -8.78 4.96
CA LEU A 119 -23.94 -9.90 4.44
C LEU A 119 -22.78 -10.33 5.36
N GLY A 120 -22.56 -9.63 6.48
CA GLY A 120 -21.45 -9.89 7.40
C GLY A 120 -20.14 -9.17 7.04
N ALA A 121 -20.20 -8.19 6.14
CA ALA A 121 -19.07 -7.32 5.83
C ALA A 121 -19.16 -5.99 6.60
N ASP A 122 -18.01 -5.43 6.95
CA ASP A 122 -17.93 -4.04 7.40
C ASP A 122 -18.21 -3.07 6.25
N PHE A 123 -18.54 -1.82 6.57
CA PHE A 123 -18.71 -0.77 5.56
C PHE A 123 -18.13 0.56 6.02
N TYR A 124 -17.30 1.18 5.17
CA TYR A 124 -16.66 2.46 5.48
C TYR A 124 -16.64 3.42 4.30
N ARG A 125 -16.84 4.71 4.62
CA ARG A 125 -16.60 5.82 3.70
C ARG A 125 -15.21 6.39 3.93
N THR A 126 -14.50 6.66 2.83
CA THR A 126 -13.05 6.86 2.84
C THR A 126 -12.66 8.01 1.92
N ASP A 127 -11.44 8.51 2.08
CA ASP A 127 -10.87 9.59 1.28
C ASP A 127 -10.01 9.10 0.10
N ARG A 128 -10.01 7.78 -0.19
CA ARG A 128 -9.28 7.24 -1.34
C ARG A 128 -9.95 7.62 -2.67
N GLY A 129 -9.17 7.63 -3.74
CA GLY A 129 -9.70 7.71 -5.09
C GLY A 129 -10.65 6.55 -5.43
N GLY A 130 -11.54 6.79 -6.40
CA GLY A 130 -12.48 5.78 -6.90
C GLY A 130 -13.84 5.77 -6.19
N LEU A 131 -14.65 4.76 -6.53
CA LEU A 131 -16.01 4.54 -6.02
C LEU A 131 -15.98 3.43 -4.94
N ILE A 132 -16.91 2.48 -4.97
CA ILE A 132 -16.92 1.31 -4.09
C ILE A 132 -15.89 0.25 -4.52
N THR A 133 -15.37 -0.51 -3.56
CA THR A 133 -14.66 -1.77 -3.76
C THR A 133 -14.87 -2.68 -2.55
N PHE A 134 -14.54 -3.96 -2.71
CA PHE A 134 -14.46 -4.95 -1.64
C PHE A 134 -13.00 -5.28 -1.29
N HIS A 135 -12.76 -5.55 -0.01
CA HIS A 135 -11.57 -6.22 0.50
C HIS A 135 -11.97 -7.36 1.43
N GLY A 136 -11.18 -8.44 1.44
CA GLY A 136 -11.46 -9.61 2.25
C GLY A 136 -10.34 -10.64 2.19
N PRO A 137 -10.53 -11.80 2.85
CA PRO A 137 -9.56 -12.87 2.84
C PRO A 137 -9.18 -13.33 1.43
N GLY A 138 -7.90 -13.67 1.25
CA GLY A 138 -7.36 -14.08 -0.04
C GLY A 138 -7.14 -12.95 -1.04
N GLN A 139 -7.27 -11.68 -0.62
CA GLN A 139 -6.90 -10.50 -1.40
C GLN A 139 -5.67 -9.85 -0.79
N LEU A 140 -4.59 -9.73 -1.58
CA LEU A 140 -3.37 -9.04 -1.15
C LEU A 140 -3.59 -7.53 -1.29
N VAL A 141 -3.77 -6.86 -0.16
CA VAL A 141 -3.86 -5.40 -0.08
C VAL A 141 -2.48 -4.84 0.24
N ALA A 142 -2.04 -3.85 -0.53
CA ALA A 142 -0.79 -3.15 -0.26
C ALA A 142 -1.00 -1.65 -0.12
N TYR A 143 -0.48 -1.07 0.97
CA TYR A 143 -0.48 0.36 1.22
C TYR A 143 0.93 0.94 1.12
N PRO A 144 1.32 1.46 -0.05
CA PRO A 144 2.55 2.21 -0.16
C PRO A 144 2.36 3.59 0.48
N ILE A 145 2.93 3.81 1.66
CA ILE A 145 2.96 5.11 2.34
C ILE A 145 4.32 5.74 2.06
N ILE A 146 4.36 6.58 1.04
CA ILE A 146 5.59 7.04 0.40
C ILE A 146 5.55 8.55 0.23
N ASP A 147 6.63 9.23 0.62
CA ASP A 147 6.85 10.61 0.20
C ASP A 147 7.30 10.60 -1.26
N LEU A 148 6.44 11.09 -2.16
CA LEU A 148 6.71 11.14 -3.59
C LEU A 148 7.97 11.94 -3.94
N SER A 149 8.34 12.92 -3.13
CA SER A 149 9.55 13.72 -3.33
C SER A 149 10.84 12.96 -3.05
N SER A 150 10.75 11.86 -2.30
CA SER A 150 11.87 10.96 -2.01
C SER A 150 12.13 9.94 -3.14
N LEU A 151 11.19 9.77 -4.06
CA LEU A 151 11.31 8.83 -5.18
C LEU A 151 12.02 9.46 -6.38
N SER A 152 12.97 8.72 -6.93
CA SER A 152 13.62 9.02 -8.20
C SER A 152 13.68 7.75 -9.04
N VAL A 153 12.89 7.69 -10.10
CA VAL A 153 12.79 6.52 -10.98
C VAL A 153 13.25 6.93 -12.38
N HIS A 154 14.24 6.25 -12.93
CA HIS A 154 14.73 6.54 -14.28
C HIS A 154 14.03 5.65 -15.31
N ALA A 155 13.42 6.24 -16.32
CA ALA A 155 12.83 5.53 -17.45
C ALA A 155 13.31 6.16 -18.76
N LYS A 156 13.56 5.34 -19.79
CA LYS A 156 14.12 5.79 -21.08
C LYS A 156 13.27 6.89 -21.75
N ASP A 157 11.96 6.85 -21.54
CA ASP A 157 10.99 7.74 -22.20
C ASP A 157 10.50 8.89 -21.31
N GLU A 158 11.05 9.04 -20.09
CA GLU A 158 10.64 10.11 -19.18
C GLU A 158 11.66 11.24 -19.10
N LYS A 159 11.17 12.47 -19.32
CA LYS A 159 11.97 13.71 -19.25
C LYS A 159 12.48 14.04 -17.84
N THR A 160 11.97 13.38 -16.81
CA THR A 160 12.32 13.63 -15.41
C THR A 160 12.31 12.34 -14.61
N ALA A 161 13.23 12.23 -13.64
CA ALA A 161 13.25 11.12 -12.69
C ALA A 161 12.24 11.30 -11.53
N ARG A 162 11.67 12.51 -11.38
CA ARG A 162 10.72 12.81 -10.29
C ARG A 162 9.40 12.07 -10.48
N VAL A 163 8.84 11.60 -9.38
CA VAL A 163 7.56 10.88 -9.37
C VAL A 163 6.44 11.78 -8.87
N GLY A 164 5.52 12.15 -9.76
CA GLY A 164 4.24 12.77 -9.39
C GLY A 164 3.14 11.73 -9.17
N VAL A 165 1.95 12.14 -8.73
CA VAL A 165 0.83 11.24 -8.39
C VAL A 165 0.44 10.30 -9.54
N ARG A 166 0.25 10.83 -10.75
CA ARG A 166 -0.13 10.00 -11.91
C ARG A 166 0.95 8.97 -12.25
N ARG A 167 2.21 9.39 -12.22
CA ARG A 167 3.35 8.49 -12.46
C ARG A 167 3.44 7.42 -11.40
N PHE A 168 3.22 7.79 -10.13
CA PHE A 168 3.17 6.85 -9.02
C PHE A 168 2.12 5.76 -9.26
N VAL A 169 0.91 6.11 -9.68
CA VAL A 169 -0.15 5.14 -10.02
C VAL A 169 0.28 4.22 -11.16
N HIS A 170 0.90 4.74 -12.22
CA HIS A 170 1.39 3.90 -13.33
C HIS A 170 2.50 2.93 -12.89
N LEU A 171 3.36 3.33 -11.95
CA LEU A 171 4.39 2.47 -11.37
C LEU A 171 3.77 1.37 -10.49
N VAL A 172 2.71 1.68 -9.73
CA VAL A 172 1.93 0.65 -9.02
C VAL A 172 1.33 -0.34 -10.01
N GLU A 173 0.71 0.14 -11.09
CA GLU A 173 0.16 -0.73 -12.15
C GLU A 173 1.25 -1.60 -12.77
N GLU A 174 2.43 -1.05 -13.05
CA GLU A 174 3.57 -1.80 -13.59
C GLU A 174 4.02 -2.91 -12.64
N ALA A 175 4.19 -2.60 -11.35
CA ALA A 175 4.61 -3.56 -10.36
C ALA A 175 3.62 -4.72 -10.27
N ILE A 176 2.32 -4.43 -10.29
CA ILE A 176 1.28 -5.45 -10.31
C ILE A 176 1.32 -6.27 -11.61
N ILE A 177 1.43 -5.64 -12.79
CA ILE A 177 1.50 -6.32 -14.09
C ILE A 177 2.66 -7.33 -14.10
N ARG A 178 3.85 -6.91 -13.67
CA ARG A 178 5.02 -7.80 -13.58
C ARG A 178 4.83 -8.91 -12.55
N THR A 179 4.12 -8.61 -11.45
CA THR A 179 3.82 -9.60 -10.40
C THR A 179 2.91 -10.69 -10.94
N VAL A 180 1.82 -10.32 -11.61
CA VAL A 180 0.87 -11.31 -12.13
C VAL A 180 1.46 -12.11 -13.29
N ASP A 181 2.29 -11.49 -14.13
CA ASP A 181 3.01 -12.20 -15.21
C ASP A 181 4.02 -13.20 -14.62
N LEU A 182 4.79 -12.79 -13.60
CA LEU A 182 5.73 -13.67 -12.89
C LEU A 182 5.03 -14.87 -12.22
N LEU A 183 3.79 -14.70 -11.78
CA LEU A 183 2.96 -15.76 -11.20
C LEU A 183 2.28 -16.66 -12.25
N GLY A 184 2.44 -16.36 -13.54
CA GLY A 184 1.96 -17.15 -14.67
C GLY A 184 0.72 -16.61 -15.38
N VAL A 185 0.19 -15.45 -14.98
CA VAL A 185 -0.97 -14.82 -15.62
C VAL A 185 -0.50 -13.77 -16.64
N SER A 186 -0.34 -14.19 -17.88
CA SER A 186 0.08 -13.31 -18.97
C SER A 186 -1.07 -12.46 -19.54
N GLY A 187 -0.71 -11.36 -20.21
CA GLY A 187 -1.67 -10.46 -20.85
C GLY A 187 -2.27 -9.40 -19.92
N ALA A 188 -1.75 -9.28 -18.70
CA ALA A 188 -2.10 -8.19 -17.79
C ALA A 188 -1.60 -6.85 -18.33
N HIS A 189 -2.46 -5.84 -18.30
CA HIS A 189 -2.15 -4.52 -18.86
C HIS A 189 -2.90 -3.40 -18.14
N ARG A 190 -2.47 -2.17 -18.38
CA ARG A 190 -3.19 -0.95 -18.00
C ARG A 190 -4.40 -0.75 -18.92
N SER A 191 -5.46 -0.14 -18.40
CA SER A 191 -6.59 0.31 -19.20
C SER A 191 -6.89 1.78 -18.93
N PRO A 192 -7.83 2.43 -19.67
CA PRO A 192 -8.31 3.76 -19.32
C PRO A 192 -8.89 3.85 -17.90
N ASP A 193 -9.38 2.73 -17.37
CA ASP A 193 -9.85 2.61 -16.00
C ASP A 193 -8.72 2.15 -15.08
N THR A 194 -8.51 2.89 -13.98
CA THR A 194 -7.43 2.62 -13.01
C THR A 194 -7.50 1.21 -12.44
N GLY A 195 -6.34 0.56 -12.38
CA GLY A 195 -6.17 -0.83 -11.96
C GLY A 195 -5.47 -1.67 -13.03
N VAL A 196 -5.32 -2.96 -12.77
CA VAL A 196 -4.71 -3.91 -13.71
C VAL A 196 -5.76 -4.87 -14.24
N TRP A 197 -5.69 -5.13 -15.55
CA TRP A 197 -6.77 -5.76 -16.31
C TRP A 197 -6.26 -6.86 -17.23
N LEU A 198 -7.15 -7.79 -17.56
CA LEU A 198 -7.00 -8.86 -18.53
C LEU A 198 -8.07 -8.78 -19.61
N GLY A 199 -7.88 -9.55 -20.68
CA GLY A 199 -8.87 -9.67 -21.76
C GLY A 199 -9.24 -8.33 -22.39
N ASN A 200 -8.24 -7.51 -22.72
CA ASN A 200 -8.41 -6.17 -23.29
C ASN A 200 -9.27 -5.21 -22.42
N GLY A 201 -9.07 -5.23 -21.11
CA GLY A 201 -9.74 -4.28 -20.20
C GLY A 201 -11.11 -4.73 -19.71
N THR A 202 -11.46 -6.02 -19.87
CA THR A 202 -12.77 -6.58 -19.50
C THR A 202 -12.80 -7.17 -18.09
N ARG A 203 -11.68 -7.76 -17.63
CA ARG A 203 -11.59 -8.39 -16.31
C ARG A 203 -10.52 -7.72 -15.45
N LYS A 204 -10.92 -7.14 -14.31
CA LYS A 204 -9.99 -6.50 -13.36
C LYS A 204 -9.40 -7.54 -12.41
N ILE A 205 -8.06 -7.64 -12.37
CA ILE A 205 -7.35 -8.52 -11.43
C ILE A 205 -6.87 -7.76 -10.18
N ALA A 206 -6.62 -6.46 -10.30
CA ALA A 206 -6.24 -5.61 -9.17
C ALA A 206 -6.89 -4.23 -9.21
N ALA A 207 -7.39 -3.78 -8.07
CA ALA A 207 -7.88 -2.43 -7.87
C ALA A 207 -6.76 -1.52 -7.33
N ILE A 208 -6.79 -0.24 -7.71
CA ILE A 208 -5.89 0.78 -7.18
C ILE A 208 -6.73 2.00 -6.78
N GLY A 209 -6.56 2.44 -5.54
CA GLY A 209 -7.19 3.62 -4.99
C GLY A 209 -6.23 4.27 -4.00
N ILE A 210 -5.57 5.34 -4.44
CA ILE A 210 -4.56 6.06 -3.66
C ILE A 210 -5.11 7.44 -3.29
N ASN A 211 -4.77 7.93 -2.10
CA ASN A 211 -4.88 9.33 -1.73
C ASN A 211 -3.48 9.93 -1.58
N VAL A 212 -3.34 11.23 -1.84
CA VAL A 212 -2.08 11.95 -1.64
C VAL A 212 -2.34 13.25 -0.91
N ARG A 213 -1.76 13.39 0.29
CA ARG A 213 -1.84 14.61 1.09
C ARG A 213 -0.43 15.13 1.34
N ARG A 214 -0.16 16.37 0.94
CA ARG A 214 1.15 17.05 1.09
C ARG A 214 2.35 16.28 0.50
N GLY A 215 2.12 15.51 -0.56
CA GLY A 215 3.14 14.71 -1.23
C GLY A 215 3.34 13.30 -0.67
N ILE A 216 2.60 12.93 0.38
CA ILE A 216 2.67 11.59 1.01
C ILE A 216 1.45 10.78 0.56
N THR A 217 1.69 9.55 0.10
CA THR A 217 0.64 8.63 -0.35
C THR A 217 0.01 7.87 0.82
N SER A 218 -1.27 7.52 0.69
CA SER A 218 -1.99 6.59 1.56
C SER A 218 -2.97 5.76 0.74
N HIS A 219 -3.58 4.74 1.36
CA HIS A 219 -4.28 3.65 0.67
C HIS A 219 -3.32 2.96 -0.29
N GLY A 220 -3.78 2.44 -1.43
CA GLY A 220 -2.88 1.70 -2.32
C GLY A 220 -3.59 0.81 -3.33
N LEU A 221 -3.23 -0.46 -3.32
CA LEU A 221 -3.70 -1.47 -4.26
C LEU A 221 -4.32 -2.68 -3.53
N ALA A 222 -5.11 -3.44 -4.28
CA ALA A 222 -5.67 -4.71 -3.85
C ALA A 222 -5.62 -5.70 -5.02
N LEU A 223 -4.77 -6.72 -4.90
CA LEU A 223 -4.60 -7.80 -5.88
C LEU A 223 -5.41 -9.03 -5.45
N ASN A 224 -6.33 -9.47 -6.31
CA ASN A 224 -7.16 -10.64 -6.04
C ASN A 224 -6.32 -11.92 -6.23
N CYS A 225 -5.99 -12.62 -5.15
CA CYS A 225 -5.21 -13.85 -5.19
C CYS A 225 -6.13 -15.07 -5.27
N ASN A 226 -6.62 -15.54 -4.13
CA ASN A 226 -7.68 -16.55 -3.99
C ASN A 226 -8.93 -15.95 -3.35
N THR A 227 -9.15 -14.65 -3.59
CA THR A 227 -10.30 -13.89 -3.13
C THR A 227 -11.59 -14.54 -3.59
N ASP A 228 -12.56 -14.66 -2.69
CA ASP A 228 -13.94 -15.00 -3.05
C ASP A 228 -14.54 -13.85 -3.85
N LEU A 229 -14.79 -14.09 -5.13
CA LEU A 229 -15.27 -13.07 -6.06
C LEU A 229 -16.78 -12.81 -5.92
N SER A 230 -17.53 -13.64 -5.20
CA SER A 230 -18.97 -13.45 -4.97
C SER A 230 -19.27 -12.14 -4.20
N TRP A 231 -18.32 -11.66 -3.39
CA TRP A 231 -18.41 -10.34 -2.75
C TRP A 231 -18.44 -9.18 -3.74
N PHE A 232 -17.81 -9.32 -4.90
CA PHE A 232 -17.87 -8.29 -5.95
C PHE A 232 -19.16 -8.33 -6.74
N GLU A 233 -19.84 -9.48 -6.82
CA GLU A 233 -21.15 -9.60 -7.48
C GLU A 233 -22.24 -8.80 -6.75
N GLN A 234 -22.02 -8.48 -5.47
CA GLN A 234 -22.90 -7.66 -4.66
C GLN A 234 -22.80 -6.17 -4.96
N ILE A 235 -21.85 -5.72 -5.78
CA ILE A 235 -21.62 -4.31 -6.06
C ILE A 235 -21.35 -4.10 -7.55
N VAL A 236 -21.42 -2.84 -8.02
CA VAL A 236 -20.85 -2.46 -9.32
C VAL A 236 -19.47 -1.85 -9.06
N PRO A 237 -18.38 -2.64 -9.05
CA PRO A 237 -17.08 -2.18 -8.62
C PRO A 237 -16.58 -1.03 -9.50
N CYS A 238 -16.14 0.05 -8.85
CA CYS A 238 -15.71 1.29 -9.53
C CYS A 238 -16.79 1.95 -10.44
N GLY A 239 -18.05 1.49 -10.44
CA GLY A 239 -19.11 1.99 -11.31
C GLY A 239 -19.03 1.54 -12.77
N LEU A 240 -18.22 0.51 -13.06
CA LEU A 240 -17.93 0.06 -14.43
C LEU A 240 -18.90 -1.06 -14.84
N ILE A 241 -20.03 -0.68 -15.44
CA ILE A 241 -21.03 -1.62 -15.93
C ILE A 241 -20.43 -2.46 -17.08
N GLY A 242 -20.67 -3.79 -17.04
CA GLY A 242 -20.20 -4.71 -18.08
C GLY A 242 -18.74 -5.13 -17.96
N LYS A 243 -18.06 -4.76 -16.86
CA LYS A 243 -16.72 -5.24 -16.54
C LYS A 243 -16.77 -6.22 -15.38
N GLU A 244 -15.95 -7.26 -15.49
CA GLU A 244 -15.85 -8.30 -14.47
C GLU A 244 -14.64 -8.08 -13.56
N VAL A 245 -14.65 -8.77 -12.44
CA VAL A 245 -13.45 -8.99 -11.62
C VAL A 245 -12.95 -10.42 -11.81
N THR A 246 -11.65 -10.59 -11.63
CA THR A 246 -10.99 -11.89 -11.65
C THR A 246 -9.93 -11.97 -10.55
N SER A 247 -9.31 -13.13 -10.39
CA SER A 247 -8.27 -13.40 -9.42
C SER A 247 -7.17 -14.26 -10.03
N LEU A 248 -5.98 -14.25 -9.43
CA LEU A 248 -4.89 -15.16 -9.81
C LEU A 248 -5.37 -16.61 -9.83
N SER A 249 -6.17 -17.02 -8.84
CA SER A 249 -6.68 -18.38 -8.75
C SER A 249 -7.64 -18.75 -9.87
N LYS A 250 -8.52 -17.81 -10.25
CA LYS A 250 -9.48 -18.00 -11.35
C LYS A 250 -8.75 -18.10 -12.70
N GLU A 251 -7.76 -17.24 -12.96
CA GLU A 251 -7.04 -17.26 -14.23
C GLU A 251 -6.07 -18.45 -14.34
N MET A 252 -5.49 -18.89 -13.22
CA MET A 252 -4.53 -20.01 -13.19
C MET A 252 -5.17 -21.38 -12.99
N GLN A 253 -6.48 -21.45 -12.70
CA GLN A 253 -7.20 -22.70 -12.41
C GLN A 253 -6.56 -23.52 -11.27
N ARG A 254 -5.98 -22.84 -10.29
CA ARG A 254 -5.40 -23.41 -9.07
C ARG A 254 -5.54 -22.42 -7.93
N ASN A 255 -5.45 -22.88 -6.68
CA ASN A 255 -5.38 -21.97 -5.55
C ASN A 255 -4.03 -21.21 -5.58
N VAL A 256 -4.09 -19.89 -5.71
CA VAL A 256 -2.94 -18.97 -5.61
C VAL A 256 -3.18 -18.09 -4.40
N THR A 257 -2.46 -18.35 -3.32
CA THR A 257 -2.65 -17.67 -2.03
C THR A 257 -1.97 -16.30 -1.99
N VAL A 258 -2.34 -15.47 -1.01
CA VAL A 258 -1.65 -14.19 -0.77
C VAL A 258 -0.17 -14.38 -0.43
N ASN A 259 0.18 -15.42 0.32
CA ASN A 259 1.57 -15.74 0.64
C ASN A 259 2.44 -15.94 -0.61
N GLU A 260 1.89 -16.59 -1.64
CA GLU A 260 2.58 -16.77 -2.92
C GLU A 260 2.79 -15.43 -3.65
N ALA A 261 1.89 -14.46 -3.46
CA ALA A 261 1.93 -13.18 -4.14
C ALA A 261 2.78 -12.11 -3.41
N ILE A 262 2.97 -12.22 -2.09
CA ILE A 262 3.70 -11.24 -1.26
C ILE A 262 5.09 -10.96 -1.81
N ARG A 263 5.90 -12.03 -1.99
CA ARG A 263 7.29 -11.90 -2.42
C ARG A 263 7.42 -11.35 -3.83
N PRO A 264 6.75 -11.95 -4.84
CA PRO A 264 6.68 -11.37 -6.18
C PRO A 264 6.29 -9.90 -6.17
N LEU A 265 5.27 -9.52 -5.39
CA LEU A 265 4.80 -8.13 -5.36
C LEU A 265 5.89 -7.16 -4.87
N TYR A 266 6.50 -7.40 -3.71
CA TYR A 266 7.49 -6.46 -3.20
C TYR A 266 8.77 -6.46 -4.05
N GLU A 267 9.19 -7.59 -4.63
CA GLU A 267 10.35 -7.62 -5.53
C GLU A 267 10.10 -6.82 -6.81
N GLN A 268 8.87 -6.88 -7.36
CA GLN A 268 8.50 -6.04 -8.50
C GLN A 268 8.35 -4.58 -8.12
N PHE A 269 7.88 -4.25 -6.91
CA PHE A 269 7.95 -2.88 -6.41
C PHE A 269 9.40 -2.39 -6.34
N ALA A 270 10.32 -3.15 -5.76
CA ALA A 270 11.74 -2.81 -5.70
C ALA A 270 12.33 -2.55 -7.09
N SER A 271 12.05 -3.45 -8.05
CA SER A 271 12.51 -3.33 -9.43
C SER A 271 11.95 -2.09 -10.14
N VAL A 272 10.64 -1.90 -10.09
CA VAL A 272 9.93 -0.82 -10.81
C VAL A 272 10.26 0.55 -10.23
N TYR A 273 10.34 0.65 -8.90
CA TYR A 273 10.68 1.88 -8.20
C TYR A 273 12.18 2.11 -8.07
N GLN A 274 13.01 1.18 -8.56
CA GLN A 274 14.48 1.24 -8.50
C GLN A 274 14.98 1.52 -7.08
N CYS A 275 14.41 0.79 -6.12
CA CYS A 275 14.70 0.94 -4.70
C CYS A 275 14.98 -0.40 -4.04
N ASP A 276 15.69 -0.36 -2.92
CA ASP A 276 15.91 -1.53 -2.08
C ASP A 276 14.71 -1.72 -1.15
N ILE A 277 14.21 -2.95 -1.06
CA ILE A 277 13.17 -3.33 -0.09
C ILE A 277 13.73 -4.40 0.84
N SER A 278 13.58 -4.18 2.14
CA SER A 278 13.89 -5.16 3.17
C SER A 278 12.57 -5.69 3.77
N PHE A 279 12.37 -7.01 3.73
CA PHE A 279 11.17 -7.71 4.19
C PHE A 279 11.43 -8.48 5.50
N HIS A 280 10.67 -8.29 6.60
CA HIS A 280 10.87 -9.05 7.86
C HIS A 280 9.79 -10.12 7.99
N ASN A 281 9.90 -11.03 8.98
CA ASN A 281 8.78 -11.75 9.60
C ASN A 281 8.54 -11.30 11.12
N ALA A 282 7.32 -11.25 11.73
CA ALA A 282 6.79 -10.45 12.89
C ALA A 282 6.27 -11.41 13.92
N LEU A 283 5.83 -12.56 13.43
CA LEU A 283 5.25 -13.61 14.21
C LEU A 283 6.30 -14.68 14.51
N GLU A 284 7.57 -14.36 14.26
CA GLU A 284 8.74 -15.19 14.58
C GLU A 284 9.63 -14.57 15.68
N ASN A 285 9.28 -13.41 16.27
CA ASN A 285 10.11 -12.73 17.29
C ASN A 285 9.32 -12.30 18.54
N ASP A 286 9.52 -13.01 19.66
CA ASP A 286 8.80 -12.84 20.95
C ASP A 286 9.27 -11.66 21.84
N GLU A 287 10.38 -10.98 21.52
CA GLU A 287 10.97 -9.95 22.41
C GLU A 287 10.30 -8.55 22.36
N LEU A 288 9.30 -8.33 21.49
CA LEU A 288 8.58 -7.05 21.38
C LEU A 288 7.22 -7.07 22.08
N ASN A 289 7.22 -6.93 23.41
CA ASN A 289 5.98 -6.81 24.19
C ASN A 289 5.46 -5.35 24.20
N CYS A 290 4.23 -5.14 23.70
CA CYS A 290 3.67 -3.85 23.26
C CYS A 290 3.57 -2.72 24.30
N GLU A 291 3.58 -3.01 25.60
CA GLU A 291 3.35 -1.99 26.64
C GLU A 291 4.57 -1.09 26.93
N ARG A 292 5.80 -1.56 26.65
CA ARG A 292 7.03 -0.78 26.90
C ARG A 292 7.36 0.27 25.84
N LEU A 293 6.66 0.28 24.72
CA LEU A 293 6.92 1.19 23.57
C LEU A 293 5.98 2.41 23.54
N LEU A 294 5.07 2.53 24.52
CA LEU A 294 4.06 3.59 24.64
C LEU A 294 4.43 4.71 25.63
N THR A 295 5.52 4.55 26.39
CA THR A 295 6.14 5.58 27.26
C THR A 295 7.40 6.14 26.62
#